data_AF-A0A2V7CGN9-F1
#
_entry.id   AF-A0A2V7CGN9-F1
#
_cell.length_a   1.000
_cell.length_b   1.000
_cell.length_c   1.000
_cell.angle_alpha   90.00
_cell.angle_beta   90.00
_cell.angle_gamma   90.00
#
_symmetry.space_group_name_H-M   'P 1'
#
loop_
_entity.id
_entity.type
_entity.pdbx_description
1 polymer ?
#
loop_
_entity_poly.entity_id
_entity_poly.type
_entity_poly.pdbx_seq_one_letter_code
_entity_poly.pdbx_strand_id
1 'polypeptide(L)'
;MLHERRPLPVLPSAPEVLQAGSTTPTAATRACSSDTRDRWSTRVAIGYTACVPNTERNSDNRTRRRPPAPRARARRAGTDGGHRAANRLVDILELLAASRDGLALREVSARLGAPKSSLLPLLRALTARGYLAQGRALEYRLGPGALDLGTAAPAHRDLVEVARPAVVDLMRRTGETVFLGTLCSDRASIVYVDKVESDHVIRYAGGVGDRRPLHATSSGKVILAFLSPDEREQVLKSLSLARHTEQTVTSLPALRASLEAIRRAGVCVTTDELVSGASGIAAPVFDRYGRVAGACAIGGPTDRVGPRTRTLATEVAATARTLSARLGHRPRDGKEAGTRTAP
;
A
#
# COMPACT_ATOMS: atom_id res chain seq x y z
N MET A 1 3.66 67.13 -8.03
CA MET A 1 2.54 67.79 -7.34
C MET A 1 1.54 68.23 -8.39
N LEU A 2 0.41 67.54 -8.46
CA LEU A 2 -0.89 68.04 -8.91
C LEU A 2 -1.88 66.91 -8.58
N HIS A 3 -2.75 67.21 -7.62
CA HIS A 3 -3.81 66.35 -7.13
C HIS A 3 -4.99 66.43 -8.10
N GLU A 4 -5.50 65.29 -8.56
CA GLU A 4 -6.88 65.20 -9.03
C GLU A 4 -7.61 64.06 -8.30
N ARG A 5 -8.76 64.43 -7.72
CA ARG A 5 -9.64 63.60 -6.92
C ARG A 5 -10.69 62.95 -7.82
N ARG A 6 -11.11 61.73 -7.42
CA ARG A 6 -12.20 60.89 -7.96
C ARG A 6 -13.55 61.64 -8.15
N PRO A 7 -14.44 61.04 -8.96
CA PRO A 7 -15.63 60.40 -8.36
C PRO A 7 -16.02 59.03 -8.97
N LEU A 8 -16.57 58.15 -8.12
CA LEU A 8 -17.53 57.06 -8.46
C LEU A 8 -18.94 57.70 -8.64
N PRO A 9 -20.00 57.10 -9.27
CA PRO A 9 -20.53 55.76 -8.95
C PRO A 9 -21.42 55.03 -10.02
N VAL A 10 -22.03 53.92 -9.56
CA VAL A 10 -23.36 53.30 -9.90
C VAL A 10 -23.40 52.11 -10.88
N LEU A 11 -23.76 50.95 -10.31
CA LEU A 11 -24.26 49.72 -10.96
C LEU A 11 -25.75 49.86 -11.34
N PRO A 12 -26.23 49.24 -12.43
CA PRO A 12 -27.65 48.96 -12.60
C PRO A 12 -28.03 47.52 -12.19
N SER A 13 -29.20 47.47 -11.57
CA SER A 13 -29.95 46.38 -10.96
C SER A 13 -30.57 45.39 -11.95
N ALA A 14 -30.85 44.17 -11.46
CA ALA A 14 -31.65 43.14 -12.14
C ALA A 14 -33.16 43.48 -12.20
N PRO A 15 -33.91 42.96 -13.18
CA PRO A 15 -35.36 42.70 -13.07
C PRO A 15 -35.60 41.21 -12.72
N GLU A 16 -36.32 40.87 -11.65
CA GLU A 16 -37.77 40.93 -11.42
C GLU A 16 -38.56 39.76 -12.03
N VAL A 17 -39.41 39.22 -11.16
CA VAL A 17 -40.11 37.93 -11.14
C VAL A 17 -41.39 37.98 -11.97
N LEU A 18 -41.77 36.85 -12.59
CA LEU A 18 -43.13 36.62 -13.09
C LEU A 18 -43.61 35.23 -12.71
N GLN A 19 -44.65 35.18 -11.87
CA GLN A 19 -45.45 34.01 -11.50
C GLN A 19 -46.65 33.84 -12.45
N ALA A 20 -46.98 32.59 -12.78
CA ALA A 20 -48.33 31.99 -12.96
C ALA A 20 -48.09 30.57 -13.55
N GLY A 21 -48.81 29.49 -13.27
CA GLY A 21 -50.01 29.21 -12.52
C GLY A 21 -50.25 27.69 -12.54
N SER A 22 -51.11 27.23 -11.66
CA SER A 22 -51.46 25.85 -11.27
C SER A 22 -51.99 24.90 -12.35
N THR A 23 -51.78 23.59 -12.16
CA THR A 23 -52.84 22.54 -12.16
C THR A 23 -52.31 21.18 -11.65
N THR A 24 -53.02 20.59 -10.68
CA THR A 24 -52.94 19.19 -10.21
C THR A 24 -53.81 18.27 -11.07
N PRO A 25 -53.60 16.94 -11.06
CA PRO A 25 -54.30 16.03 -10.12
C PRO A 25 -53.38 14.90 -9.56
N THR A 26 -53.35 14.61 -8.27
CA THR A 26 -54.22 13.72 -7.44
C THR A 26 -54.05 12.21 -7.67
N ALA A 27 -53.35 11.60 -6.70
CA ALA A 27 -53.54 10.31 -6.03
C ALA A 27 -53.48 8.96 -6.77
N ALA A 28 -52.55 8.10 -6.32
CA ALA A 28 -52.88 6.73 -5.92
C ALA A 28 -51.88 6.20 -4.88
N THR A 29 -52.38 6.08 -3.66
CA THR A 29 -51.78 5.40 -2.50
C THR A 29 -51.70 3.89 -2.74
N ARG A 30 -50.59 3.24 -2.37
CA ARG A 30 -50.59 1.90 -1.75
C ARG A 30 -49.28 1.66 -0.99
N ALA A 31 -49.44 1.42 0.30
CA ALA A 31 -48.42 0.91 1.21
C ALA A 31 -48.64 -0.60 1.44
N CYS A 32 -47.54 -1.35 1.54
CA CYS A 32 -47.32 -2.66 2.19
C CYS A 32 -46.15 -3.32 1.45
N SER A 33 -45.21 -4.05 2.03
CA SER A 33 -44.87 -4.39 3.42
C SER A 33 -43.56 -5.20 3.31
N SER A 34 -42.79 -5.24 4.40
CA SER A 34 -41.80 -6.27 4.77
C SER A 34 -41.63 -7.49 3.84
N ASP A 35 -40.39 -7.86 3.52
CA ASP A 35 -39.62 -8.87 4.27
C ASP A 35 -38.43 -9.37 3.45
N THR A 36 -37.39 -9.69 4.19
CA THR A 36 -36.09 -10.26 3.86
C THR A 36 -36.12 -11.54 3.01
N ARG A 37 -35.14 -11.67 2.10
CA ARG A 37 -34.12 -12.76 2.02
C ARG A 37 -33.62 -12.98 0.59
N ASP A 38 -32.31 -13.20 0.53
CA ASP A 38 -31.59 -14.08 -0.41
C ASP A 38 -31.83 -13.96 -1.91
N ARG A 39 -30.76 -13.58 -2.63
CA ARG A 39 -29.98 -14.57 -3.40
C ARG A 39 -28.75 -13.94 -4.05
N TRP A 40 -27.59 -14.31 -3.53
CA TRP A 40 -26.32 -14.29 -4.26
C TRP A 40 -26.32 -15.42 -5.27
N SER A 41 -26.13 -15.13 -6.56
CA SER A 41 -25.43 -16.04 -7.48
C SER A 41 -25.25 -15.40 -8.86
N THR A 42 -24.04 -14.94 -9.19
CA THR A 42 -23.45 -15.27 -10.50
C THR A 42 -21.93 -15.29 -10.37
N ARG A 43 -21.39 -16.50 -10.42
CA ARG A 43 -19.96 -16.80 -10.56
C ARG A 43 -19.57 -16.48 -12.00
N VAL A 44 -18.53 -15.68 -12.19
CA VAL A 44 -17.75 -15.70 -13.44
C VAL A 44 -16.36 -16.19 -13.06
N ALA A 45 -16.08 -17.42 -13.49
CA ALA A 45 -14.77 -18.04 -13.42
C ALA A 45 -13.92 -17.48 -14.56
N ILE A 46 -12.75 -16.92 -14.26
CA ILE A 46 -11.73 -16.60 -15.26
C ILE A 46 -10.53 -17.48 -14.93
N GLY A 47 -10.35 -18.52 -15.76
CA GLY A 47 -9.17 -19.38 -15.75
C GLY A 47 -8.00 -18.68 -16.43
N TYR A 48 -6.82 -18.78 -15.82
CA TYR A 48 -5.56 -18.44 -16.47
C TYR A 48 -4.81 -19.74 -16.77
N THR A 49 -4.77 -20.08 -18.05
CA THR A 49 -3.91 -21.14 -18.61
C THR A 49 -2.48 -20.62 -18.66
N ALA A 50 -1.56 -21.39 -18.08
CA ALA A 50 -0.13 -21.13 -18.10
C ALA A 50 0.47 -21.46 -19.49
N CYS A 51 1.28 -20.54 -20.02
CA CYS A 51 2.25 -20.84 -21.08
C CYS A 51 3.66 -20.59 -20.51
N VAL A 52 4.37 -21.69 -20.29
CA VAL A 52 5.82 -21.73 -20.09
C VAL A 52 6.44 -22.03 -21.45
N PRO A 53 7.55 -21.37 -21.81
CA PRO A 53 8.63 -22.13 -22.42
C PRO A 53 9.95 -22.02 -21.65
N ASN A 54 10.78 -22.99 -22.00
CA ASN A 54 11.83 -23.60 -21.22
C ASN A 54 13.18 -22.88 -21.33
N THR A 55 14.04 -23.26 -20.39
CA THR A 55 15.46 -22.96 -20.16
C THR A 55 16.35 -22.77 -21.39
N GLU A 56 17.32 -21.85 -21.28
CA GLU A 56 18.71 -22.15 -21.62
C GLU A 56 19.72 -21.65 -20.58
N ARG A 57 20.60 -22.60 -20.27
CA ARG A 57 21.87 -22.64 -19.56
C ARG A 57 22.80 -21.46 -19.87
N ASN A 58 23.39 -20.83 -18.85
CA ASN A 58 24.79 -20.43 -18.94
C ASN A 58 25.51 -20.44 -17.58
N SER A 59 26.66 -21.10 -17.61
CA SER A 59 27.66 -21.23 -16.57
C SER A 59 28.44 -19.93 -16.40
N ASP A 60 28.65 -19.47 -15.17
CA ASP A 60 29.92 -18.85 -14.83
C ASP A 60 30.20 -18.85 -13.32
N ASN A 61 31.32 -19.48 -12.99
CA ASN A 61 31.87 -19.70 -11.66
C ASN A 61 32.92 -18.61 -11.39
N ARG A 62 32.62 -17.63 -10.53
CA ARG A 62 33.64 -16.73 -9.97
C ARG A 62 33.42 -16.48 -8.48
N THR A 63 34.21 -17.20 -7.70
CA THR A 63 34.70 -16.91 -6.34
C THR A 63 34.55 -15.45 -5.90
N ARG A 64 33.69 -15.18 -4.92
CA ARG A 64 33.74 -13.95 -4.10
C ARG A 64 33.62 -14.26 -2.62
N ARG A 65 34.62 -13.76 -1.88
CA ARG A 65 34.86 -13.92 -0.44
C ARG A 65 33.68 -13.42 0.40
N ARG A 66 33.47 -14.12 1.51
CA ARG A 66 32.41 -13.99 2.52
C ARG A 66 32.64 -12.76 3.43
N PRO A 67 31.66 -11.86 3.67
CA PRO A 67 31.77 -10.84 4.70
C PRO A 67 31.43 -11.40 6.11
N PRO A 68 31.90 -10.78 7.21
CA PRO A 68 31.78 -11.33 8.56
C PRO A 68 30.35 -11.21 9.11
N ALA A 69 29.96 -12.19 9.94
CA ALA A 69 28.63 -12.27 10.55
C ALA A 69 28.37 -11.14 11.57
N PRO A 70 27.17 -10.51 11.59
CA PRO A 70 26.85 -9.49 12.57
C PRO A 70 26.54 -10.13 13.94
N ARG A 71 27.11 -9.52 14.99
CA ARG A 71 26.99 -9.93 16.39
C ARG A 71 25.54 -9.92 16.88
N ALA A 72 25.15 -10.99 17.58
CA ALA A 72 23.83 -11.17 18.20
C ALA A 72 23.55 -10.08 19.26
N ARG A 73 22.40 -9.41 19.16
CA ARG A 73 21.90 -8.50 20.20
C ARG A 73 21.19 -9.28 21.31
N ALA A 74 21.51 -8.93 22.55
CA ALA A 74 20.92 -9.45 23.78
C ALA A 74 19.40 -9.21 23.85
N ARG A 75 18.70 -10.22 24.40
CA ARG A 75 17.25 -10.31 24.58
C ARG A 75 16.79 -9.43 25.74
N ARG A 76 15.62 -8.78 25.60
CA ARG A 76 14.82 -8.35 26.76
C ARG A 76 13.87 -9.48 27.13
N ALA A 77 13.87 -9.82 28.42
CA ALA A 77 12.96 -10.77 29.05
C ALA A 77 11.60 -10.10 29.33
N GLY A 78 10.52 -10.89 29.31
CA GLY A 78 9.27 -10.57 30.00
C GLY A 78 7.98 -10.73 29.19
N THR A 79 7.46 -11.96 29.10
CA THR A 79 6.05 -12.36 29.34
C THR A 79 5.94 -13.87 29.04
N ASP A 80 6.45 -14.67 29.97
CA ASP A 80 6.29 -16.13 29.95
C ASP A 80 5.06 -16.51 30.77
N GLY A 81 4.07 -17.13 30.12
CA GLY A 81 2.91 -17.69 30.81
C GLY A 81 2.09 -18.70 30.00
N GLY A 82 2.05 -18.59 28.67
CA GLY A 82 1.36 -19.59 27.85
C GLY A 82 1.97 -19.63 26.46
N HIS A 83 2.40 -20.81 26.03
CA HIS A 83 2.84 -21.12 24.67
C HIS A 83 4.28 -20.72 24.26
N ARG A 84 5.27 -20.84 25.15
CA ARG A 84 6.71 -20.76 24.78
C ARG A 84 7.06 -21.64 23.56
N ALA A 85 6.47 -22.83 23.45
CA ALA A 85 6.67 -23.72 22.32
C ALA A 85 6.04 -23.20 21.02
N ALA A 86 4.85 -22.58 21.07
CA ALA A 86 4.18 -22.03 19.88
C ALA A 86 4.92 -20.80 19.35
N ASN A 87 5.31 -19.87 20.23
CA ASN A 87 6.13 -18.72 19.85
C ASN A 87 7.45 -19.19 19.22
N ARG A 88 8.05 -20.25 19.76
CA ARG A 88 9.27 -20.82 19.22
C ARG A 88 9.09 -21.48 17.85
N LEU A 89 7.93 -22.09 17.57
CA LEU A 89 7.61 -22.61 16.24
C LEU A 89 7.51 -21.49 15.20
N VAL A 90 6.85 -20.38 15.56
CA VAL A 90 6.74 -19.19 14.69
C VAL A 90 8.11 -18.56 14.45
N ASP A 91 8.92 -18.37 15.50
CA ASP A 91 10.29 -17.85 15.40
C ASP A 91 11.15 -18.68 14.42
N ILE A 92 11.02 -20.01 14.45
CA ILE A 92 11.74 -20.92 13.55
C ILE A 92 11.30 -20.71 12.10
N LEU A 93 10.00 -20.63 11.84
CA LEU A 93 9.45 -20.45 10.49
C LEU A 93 9.86 -19.09 9.91
N GLU A 94 9.77 -18.01 10.70
CA GLU A 94 10.19 -16.67 10.28
C GLU A 94 11.69 -16.59 10.00
N LEU A 95 12.51 -17.20 10.87
CA LEU A 95 13.95 -17.25 10.69
C LEU A 95 14.34 -17.98 9.40
N LEU A 96 13.68 -19.10 9.10
CA LEU A 96 13.93 -19.89 7.90
C LEU A 96 13.36 -19.22 6.65
N ALA A 97 12.24 -18.50 6.74
CA ALA A 97 11.70 -17.68 5.65
C ALA A 97 12.66 -16.57 5.21
N ALA A 98 13.46 -16.03 6.14
CA ALA A 98 14.46 -15.01 5.86
C ALA A 98 15.78 -15.58 5.26
N SER A 99 15.95 -16.90 5.18
CA SER A 99 17.18 -17.55 4.68
C SER A 99 16.92 -18.28 3.36
N ARG A 100 17.57 -17.86 2.27
CA ARG A 100 17.43 -18.50 0.95
C ARG A 100 17.99 -19.92 0.91
N ASP A 101 19.11 -20.15 1.60
CA ASP A 101 19.86 -21.42 1.53
C ASP A 101 19.49 -22.40 2.67
N GLY A 102 18.48 -22.08 3.48
CA GLY A 102 18.17 -22.84 4.69
C GLY A 102 19.18 -22.59 5.82
N LEU A 103 19.05 -23.32 6.95
CA LEU A 103 19.93 -23.21 8.11
C LEU A 103 20.11 -24.57 8.80
N ALA A 104 21.33 -24.88 9.23
CA ALA A 104 21.60 -26.05 10.06
C ALA A 104 21.12 -25.82 11.52
N LEU A 105 20.87 -26.90 12.26
CA LEU A 105 20.41 -26.83 13.66
C LEU A 105 21.28 -25.93 14.55
N ARG A 106 22.61 -25.95 14.33
CA ARG A 106 23.55 -25.09 15.07
C ARG A 106 23.31 -23.59 14.81
N GLU A 107 22.93 -23.24 13.60
CA GLU A 107 22.71 -21.86 13.17
C GLU A 107 21.35 -21.37 13.67
N VAL A 108 20.32 -22.22 13.60
CA VAL A 108 19.00 -21.94 14.19
C VAL A 108 19.13 -21.72 15.71
N SER A 109 19.87 -22.59 16.40
CA SER A 109 20.15 -22.48 17.84
C SER A 109 20.86 -21.18 18.21
N ALA A 110 21.90 -20.81 17.45
CA ALA A 110 22.65 -19.59 17.67
C ALA A 110 21.81 -18.33 17.44
N ARG A 111 21.02 -18.29 16.35
CA ARG A 111 20.21 -17.11 15.99
C ARG A 111 19.01 -16.90 16.91
N LEU A 112 18.40 -17.98 17.39
CA LEU A 112 17.23 -17.90 18.28
C LEU A 112 17.60 -17.85 19.77
N GLY A 113 18.88 -17.95 20.12
CA GLY A 113 19.33 -18.02 21.52
C GLY A 113 18.66 -19.17 22.27
N ALA A 114 18.67 -20.36 21.67
CA ALA A 114 17.88 -21.51 22.08
C ALA A 114 18.74 -22.78 22.22
N PRO A 115 18.59 -23.59 23.28
CA PRO A 115 19.25 -24.89 23.34
C PRO A 115 18.79 -25.81 22.21
N LYS A 116 19.72 -26.56 21.59
CA LYS A 116 19.41 -27.53 20.52
C LYS A 116 18.38 -28.57 20.94
N SER A 117 18.45 -29.01 22.20
CA SER A 117 17.50 -29.96 22.80
C SER A 117 16.05 -29.46 22.78
N SER A 118 15.83 -28.14 22.87
CA SER A 118 14.50 -27.53 22.80
C SER A 118 14.00 -27.30 21.38
N LEU A 119 14.90 -27.06 20.42
CA LEU A 119 14.55 -26.78 19.02
C LEU A 119 14.33 -28.05 18.19
N LEU A 120 15.09 -29.11 18.48
CA LEU A 120 15.08 -30.33 17.68
C LEU A 120 13.68 -30.98 17.60
N PRO A 121 12.89 -31.10 18.69
CA PRO A 121 11.53 -31.62 18.61
C PRO A 121 10.60 -30.74 17.75
N LEU A 122 10.76 -29.41 17.82
CA LEU A 122 9.95 -28.45 17.06
C LEU A 122 10.28 -28.51 15.56
N LEU A 123 11.56 -28.55 15.22
CA LEU A 123 12.03 -28.71 13.84
C LEU A 123 11.52 -30.04 13.26
N ARG A 124 11.62 -31.14 14.03
CA ARG A 124 11.07 -32.44 13.62
C ARG A 124 9.56 -32.38 13.39
N ALA A 125 8.81 -31.75 14.28
CA ALA A 125 7.36 -31.61 14.14
C ALA A 125 6.98 -30.81 12.88
N LEU A 126 7.68 -29.70 12.59
CA LEU A 126 7.46 -28.91 11.39
C LEU A 126 7.86 -29.67 10.11
N THR A 127 8.95 -30.43 10.14
CA THR A 127 9.37 -31.28 9.02
C THR A 127 8.36 -32.41 8.76
N ALA A 128 7.87 -33.07 9.81
CA ALA A 128 6.89 -34.16 9.67
C ALA A 128 5.56 -33.68 9.07
N ARG A 129 5.19 -32.41 9.32
CA ARG A 129 4.01 -31.76 8.75
C ARG A 129 4.26 -31.11 7.38
N GLY A 130 5.47 -31.27 6.82
CA GLY A 130 5.83 -30.73 5.50
C GLY A 130 6.06 -29.21 5.47
N TYR A 131 6.00 -28.51 6.61
CA TYR A 131 6.30 -27.08 6.70
C TYR A 131 7.77 -26.77 6.53
N LEU A 132 8.63 -27.70 6.96
CA LEU A 132 10.06 -27.67 6.69
C LEU A 132 10.46 -28.85 5.83
N ALA A 133 11.51 -28.65 5.03
CA ALA A 133 12.22 -29.71 4.35
C ALA A 133 13.67 -29.72 4.82
N GLN A 134 14.26 -30.91 4.88
CA GLN A 134 15.67 -31.07 5.19
C GLN A 134 16.45 -31.29 3.89
N GLY A 135 17.50 -30.49 3.68
CA GLY A 135 18.40 -30.62 2.55
C GLY A 135 19.47 -31.67 2.75
N ARG A 136 20.35 -31.82 1.74
CA ARG A 136 21.37 -32.88 1.71
C ARG A 136 22.45 -32.70 2.78
N ALA A 137 22.71 -31.46 3.21
CA ALA A 137 23.66 -31.14 4.27
C ALA A 137 22.96 -30.97 5.64
N LEU A 138 21.76 -31.54 5.80
CA LEU A 138 20.94 -31.48 7.01
C LEU A 138 20.47 -30.06 7.38
N GLU A 139 20.52 -29.12 6.45
CA GLU A 139 19.95 -27.79 6.57
C GLU A 139 18.43 -27.84 6.49
N TYR A 140 17.76 -27.09 7.36
CA TYR A 140 16.31 -26.91 7.32
C TYR A 140 15.98 -25.74 6.42
N ARG A 141 14.98 -25.90 5.56
CA ARG A 141 14.39 -24.86 4.71
C ARG A 141 12.87 -24.94 4.78
N LEU A 142 12.18 -23.90 4.32
CA LEU A 142 10.73 -23.99 4.14
C LEU A 142 10.39 -25.11 3.14
N GLY A 143 9.43 -25.95 3.53
CA GLY A 143 8.93 -27.06 2.74
C GLY A 143 7.65 -26.71 1.97
N PRO A 144 7.13 -27.62 1.14
CA PRO A 144 5.92 -27.40 0.34
C PRO A 144 4.70 -26.99 1.16
N GLY A 145 4.52 -27.55 2.36
CA GLY A 145 3.38 -27.19 3.22
C GLY A 145 3.40 -25.74 3.67
N ALA A 146 4.55 -25.06 3.70
CA ALA A 146 4.63 -23.63 3.96
C ALA A 146 4.24 -22.79 2.74
N LEU A 147 4.56 -23.27 1.54
CA LEU A 147 4.10 -22.67 0.28
C LEU A 147 2.58 -22.81 0.15
N ASP A 148 2.04 -24.00 0.40
CA ASP A 148 0.60 -24.27 0.36
C ASP A 148 -0.19 -23.39 1.32
N LEU A 149 0.36 -23.15 2.52
CA LEU A 149 -0.23 -22.22 3.49
C LEU A 149 -0.14 -20.76 3.03
N GLY A 150 0.93 -20.41 2.33
CA GLY A 150 1.13 -19.09 1.75
C GLY A 150 0.26 -18.81 0.51
N THR A 151 -0.02 -19.83 -0.30
CA THR A 151 -0.88 -19.75 -1.50
C THR A 151 -2.36 -19.89 -1.17
N ALA A 152 -2.70 -20.62 -0.10
CA ALA A 152 -4.04 -20.65 0.49
C ALA A 152 -4.40 -19.34 1.22
N ALA A 153 -3.41 -18.54 1.61
CA ALA A 153 -3.61 -17.19 2.10
C ALA A 153 -3.99 -16.24 0.93
N PRO A 154 -5.16 -15.59 0.94
CA PRO A 154 -5.60 -14.76 -0.19
C PRO A 154 -4.79 -13.48 -0.35
N ALA A 155 -3.67 -13.53 -1.09
CA ALA A 155 -2.75 -12.39 -1.26
C ALA A 155 -3.35 -11.12 -1.93
N HIS A 156 -4.60 -11.16 -2.41
CA HIS A 156 -5.30 -9.99 -2.98
C HIS A 156 -6.70 -9.71 -2.39
N ARG A 157 -7.37 -10.68 -1.73
CA ARG A 157 -8.65 -10.42 -1.04
C ARG A 157 -8.46 -9.71 0.30
N ASP A 158 -7.33 -9.94 0.96
CA ASP A 158 -7.05 -9.35 2.27
C ASP A 158 -6.95 -7.82 2.21
N LEU A 159 -6.33 -7.22 1.19
CA LEU A 159 -6.11 -5.78 1.18
C LEU A 159 -7.42 -4.98 1.15
N VAL A 160 -8.35 -5.34 0.27
CA VAL A 160 -9.62 -4.62 0.14
C VAL A 160 -10.52 -4.89 1.34
N GLU A 161 -10.68 -6.15 1.75
CA GLU A 161 -11.54 -6.52 2.88
C GLU A 161 -11.03 -5.90 4.20
N VAL A 162 -9.72 -5.96 4.45
CA VAL A 162 -9.11 -5.36 5.65
C VAL A 162 -9.14 -3.83 5.62
N ALA A 163 -9.02 -3.24 4.42
CA ALA A 163 -8.98 -1.80 4.27
C ALA A 163 -10.35 -1.13 4.31
N ARG A 164 -11.42 -1.83 3.88
CA ARG A 164 -12.73 -1.23 3.65
C ARG A 164 -13.23 -0.37 4.82
N PRO A 165 -13.20 -0.83 6.10
CA PRO A 165 -13.67 0.02 7.21
C PRO A 165 -12.84 1.30 7.36
N ALA A 166 -11.52 1.21 7.22
CA ALA A 166 -10.63 2.34 7.42
C ALA A 166 -10.72 3.37 6.27
N VAL A 167 -10.95 2.91 5.04
CA VAL A 167 -11.16 3.76 3.86
C VAL A 167 -12.51 4.48 3.95
N VAL A 168 -13.56 3.80 4.42
CA VAL A 168 -14.87 4.42 4.68
C VAL A 168 -14.77 5.49 5.77
N ASP A 169 -14.09 5.19 6.87
CA ASP A 169 -13.90 6.16 7.95
C ASP A 169 -13.07 7.36 7.48
N LEU A 170 -12.04 7.14 6.66
CA LEU A 170 -11.25 8.22 6.07
C LEU A 170 -12.11 9.11 5.17
N MET A 171 -12.98 8.54 4.34
CA MET A 171 -13.91 9.31 3.52
C MET A 171 -14.80 10.18 4.42
N ARG A 172 -15.41 9.60 5.46
CA ARG A 172 -16.28 10.33 6.39
C ARG A 172 -15.57 11.48 7.11
N ARG A 173 -14.31 11.30 7.52
CA ARG A 173 -13.53 12.35 8.20
C ARG A 173 -13.06 13.46 7.25
N THR A 174 -12.79 13.13 6.00
CA THR A 174 -12.20 14.07 5.03
C THR A 174 -13.23 14.73 4.12
N GLY A 175 -14.33 14.05 3.84
CA GLY A 175 -15.32 14.40 2.83
C GLY A 175 -14.85 14.16 1.39
N GLU A 176 -13.64 13.64 1.17
CA GLU A 176 -13.08 13.46 -0.18
C GLU A 176 -13.15 12.01 -0.65
N THR A 177 -13.10 11.80 -1.97
CA THR A 177 -13.10 10.47 -2.54
C THR A 177 -11.80 9.77 -2.16
N VAL A 178 -11.91 8.57 -1.59
CA VAL A 178 -10.77 7.74 -1.17
C VAL A 178 -10.60 6.59 -2.15
N PHE A 179 -9.36 6.33 -2.54
CA PHE A 179 -8.95 5.25 -3.41
C PHE A 179 -7.92 4.35 -2.72
N LEU A 180 -7.98 3.07 -3.05
CA LEU A 180 -6.93 2.11 -2.77
C LEU A 180 -6.36 1.63 -4.11
N GLY A 181 -5.06 1.85 -4.33
CA GLY A 181 -4.38 1.50 -5.56
C GLY A 181 -3.25 0.51 -5.36
N THR A 182 -3.05 -0.38 -6.33
CA THR A 182 -1.92 -1.33 -6.36
C THR A 182 -1.16 -1.21 -7.68
N LEU A 183 0.11 -1.63 -7.69
CA LEU A 183 0.89 -1.71 -8.92
C LEU A 183 0.33 -2.84 -9.82
N CYS A 184 0.12 -2.56 -11.10
CA CYS A 184 -0.24 -3.60 -12.07
C CYS A 184 0.90 -4.62 -12.24
N SER A 185 0.57 -5.84 -12.65
CA SER A 185 1.55 -6.92 -12.89
C SER A 185 2.57 -6.56 -13.98
N ASP A 186 2.15 -5.81 -15.00
CA ASP A 186 3.01 -5.25 -16.05
C ASP A 186 3.93 -4.10 -15.59
N ARG A 187 3.74 -3.62 -14.35
CA ARG A 187 4.47 -2.51 -13.72
C ARG A 187 4.47 -1.19 -14.51
N ALA A 188 3.54 -1.00 -15.44
CA ALA A 188 3.44 0.21 -16.25
C ALA A 188 2.48 1.26 -15.65
N SER A 189 1.56 0.81 -14.79
CA SER A 189 0.50 1.64 -14.23
C SER A 189 0.11 1.16 -12.83
N ILE A 190 -0.65 1.98 -12.12
CA ILE A 190 -1.43 1.50 -10.97
C ILE A 190 -2.84 1.14 -11.44
N VAL A 191 -3.51 0.30 -10.67
CA VAL A 191 -4.96 0.06 -10.78
C VAL A 191 -5.63 0.37 -9.45
N TYR A 192 -6.77 1.07 -9.49
CA TYR A 192 -7.60 1.24 -8.30
C TYR A 192 -8.38 -0.04 -8.03
N VAL A 193 -8.17 -0.63 -6.85
CA VAL A 193 -8.80 -1.89 -6.42
C VAL A 193 -9.98 -1.67 -5.47
N ASP A 194 -10.06 -0.50 -4.84
CA ASP A 194 -11.22 -0.08 -4.07
C ASP A 194 -11.42 1.44 -4.15
N LYS A 195 -12.66 1.86 -3.91
CA LYS A 195 -13.10 3.26 -3.88
C LYS A 195 -14.20 3.46 -2.85
N VAL A 196 -14.09 4.56 -2.10
CA VAL A 196 -15.22 5.15 -1.36
C VAL A 196 -15.42 6.56 -1.90
N GLU A 197 -16.57 6.78 -2.50
CA GLU A 197 -16.90 8.02 -3.19
C GLU A 197 -17.23 9.13 -2.19
N SER A 198 -16.83 10.36 -2.50
CA SER A 198 -17.24 11.56 -1.74
C SER A 198 -18.75 11.78 -1.86
N ASP A 199 -19.36 12.27 -0.79
CA ASP A 199 -20.77 12.70 -0.76
C ASP A 199 -20.99 14.05 -1.48
N HIS A 200 -19.92 14.73 -1.92
CA HIS A 200 -20.03 15.98 -2.67
C HIS A 200 -20.50 15.76 -4.12
N VAL A 201 -21.31 16.68 -4.62
CA VAL A 201 -21.75 16.68 -6.03
C VAL A 201 -20.55 16.82 -6.97
N ILE A 202 -19.63 17.75 -6.69
CA ILE A 202 -18.37 17.92 -7.43
C ILE A 202 -17.24 17.20 -6.67
N ARG A 203 -16.69 16.17 -7.30
CA ARG A 203 -15.70 15.26 -6.72
C ARG A 203 -14.80 14.67 -7.79
N TYR A 204 -13.71 14.07 -7.36
CA TYR A 204 -12.80 13.37 -8.26
C TYR A 204 -13.44 12.06 -8.75
N ALA A 205 -13.68 11.96 -10.05
CA ALA A 205 -14.29 10.80 -10.69
C ALA A 205 -13.20 9.81 -11.17
N GLY A 206 -12.96 8.77 -10.38
CA GLY A 206 -12.22 7.58 -10.76
C GLY A 206 -13.02 6.33 -10.44
N GLY A 207 -12.84 5.27 -11.23
CA GLY A 207 -13.48 3.96 -11.07
C GLY A 207 -12.55 2.91 -10.46
N VAL A 208 -13.14 1.88 -9.84
CA VAL A 208 -12.42 0.64 -9.54
C VAL A 208 -12.12 -0.05 -10.87
N GLY A 209 -10.89 -0.54 -11.05
CA GLY A 209 -10.38 -1.09 -12.30
C GLY A 209 -9.68 -0.05 -13.19
N ASP A 210 -9.82 1.25 -12.91
CA ASP A 210 -9.12 2.28 -13.68
C ASP A 210 -7.62 2.14 -13.53
N ARG A 211 -6.93 2.14 -14.68
CA ARG A 211 -5.48 2.24 -14.73
C ARG A 211 -5.04 3.69 -14.73
N ARG A 212 -4.03 4.03 -13.91
CA ARG A 212 -3.49 5.39 -13.81
C ARG A 212 -1.97 5.42 -13.97
N PRO A 213 -1.42 6.49 -14.57
CA PRO A 213 0.02 6.63 -14.75
C PRO A 213 0.75 6.74 -13.41
N LEU A 214 1.92 6.10 -13.34
CA LEU A 214 2.74 6.08 -12.13
C LEU A 214 3.36 7.44 -11.82
N HIS A 215 3.75 8.22 -12.84
CA HIS A 215 4.48 9.48 -12.67
C HIS A 215 3.59 10.70 -12.44
N ALA A 216 2.30 10.63 -12.75
CA ALA A 216 1.40 11.79 -12.70
C ALA A 216 0.30 11.69 -11.62
N THR A 217 0.32 10.62 -10.81
CA THR A 217 -0.63 10.44 -9.70
C THR A 217 0.07 10.33 -8.35
N SER A 218 -0.57 10.82 -7.29
CA SER A 218 -0.06 10.69 -5.92
C SER A 218 0.15 9.23 -5.54
N SER A 219 -0.84 8.37 -5.80
CA SER A 219 -0.76 6.91 -5.57
C SER A 219 0.41 6.27 -6.33
N GLY A 220 0.58 6.63 -7.60
CA GLY A 220 1.63 6.09 -8.46
C GLY A 220 3.03 6.48 -7.99
N LYS A 221 3.22 7.77 -7.69
CA LYS A 221 4.51 8.28 -7.19
C LYS A 221 4.85 7.70 -5.82
N VAL A 222 3.87 7.49 -4.95
CA VAL A 222 4.08 6.79 -3.67
C VAL A 222 4.56 5.37 -3.90
N ILE A 223 3.86 4.59 -4.73
CA ILE A 223 4.27 3.22 -5.02
C ILE A 223 5.70 3.20 -5.57
N LEU A 224 6.00 4.05 -6.57
CA LEU A 224 7.35 4.18 -7.12
C LEU A 224 8.40 4.54 -6.06
N ALA A 225 8.10 5.45 -5.15
CA ALA A 225 9.06 5.91 -4.13
C ALA A 225 9.46 4.79 -3.16
N PHE A 226 8.56 3.84 -2.90
CA PHE A 226 8.70 2.77 -1.91
C PHE A 226 8.94 1.37 -2.49
N LEU A 227 9.01 1.22 -3.82
CA LEU A 227 9.59 0.03 -4.45
C LEU A 227 11.05 -0.15 -4.01
N SER A 228 11.55 -1.39 -4.10
CA SER A 228 12.98 -1.64 -3.88
C SER A 228 13.81 -0.89 -4.95
N PRO A 229 15.07 -0.50 -4.64
CA PRO A 229 15.88 0.29 -5.57
C PRO A 229 15.98 -0.33 -6.98
N ASP A 230 16.17 -1.65 -7.05
CA ASP A 230 16.31 -2.38 -8.32
C ASP A 230 14.99 -2.39 -9.10
N GLU A 231 13.88 -2.70 -8.44
CA GLU A 231 12.56 -2.71 -9.06
C GLU A 231 12.15 -1.31 -9.55
N ARG A 232 12.42 -0.29 -8.75
CA ARG A 232 12.14 1.10 -9.10
C ARG A 232 12.92 1.51 -10.34
N GLU A 233 14.21 1.20 -10.40
CA GLU A 233 15.03 1.56 -11.56
C GLU A 233 14.60 0.78 -12.82
N GLN A 234 14.19 -0.47 -12.68
CA GLN A 234 13.63 -1.24 -13.80
C GLN A 234 12.35 -0.60 -14.34
N VAL A 235 11.45 -0.14 -13.46
CA VAL A 235 10.23 0.56 -13.86
C VAL A 235 10.54 1.92 -14.50
N LEU A 236 11.45 2.71 -13.91
CA LEU A 236 11.82 4.02 -14.44
C LEU A 236 12.41 3.95 -15.85
N LYS A 237 13.11 2.87 -16.19
CA LYS A 237 13.68 2.66 -17.54
C LYS A 237 12.64 2.42 -18.62
N SER A 238 11.49 1.83 -18.28
CA SER A 238 10.41 1.55 -19.23
C SER A 238 9.26 2.56 -19.16
N LEU A 239 9.30 3.51 -18.24
CA LEU A 239 8.20 4.44 -17.98
C LEU A 239 8.13 5.55 -19.02
N SER A 240 6.97 5.70 -19.66
CA SER A 240 6.65 6.87 -20.48
C SER A 240 6.13 8.01 -19.62
N LEU A 241 6.80 9.17 -19.67
CA LEU A 241 6.43 10.37 -18.92
C LEU A 241 5.55 11.30 -19.76
N ALA A 242 4.40 10.80 -20.20
CA ALA A 242 3.44 11.58 -20.97
C ALA A 242 3.00 12.82 -20.18
N ARG A 243 2.94 13.97 -20.86
CA ARG A 243 2.40 15.21 -20.30
C ARG A 243 0.87 15.12 -20.29
N HIS A 244 0.25 15.32 -19.13
CA HIS A 244 -1.21 15.37 -19.00
C HIS A 244 -1.71 16.81 -18.77
N THR A 245 -0.90 17.62 -18.09
CA THR A 245 -1.13 19.04 -17.78
C THR A 245 0.20 19.80 -17.80
N GLU A 246 0.16 21.10 -17.55
CA GLU A 246 1.37 21.92 -17.39
C GLU A 246 2.20 21.52 -16.15
N GLN A 247 1.53 21.03 -15.11
CA GLN A 247 2.16 20.63 -13.84
C GLN A 247 2.69 19.19 -13.84
N THR A 248 2.39 18.39 -14.87
CA THR A 248 2.90 17.01 -14.95
C THR A 248 4.42 16.97 -14.93
N VAL A 249 5.00 16.12 -14.09
CA VAL A 249 6.44 15.84 -14.10
C VAL A 249 6.82 15.02 -15.33
N THR A 250 7.50 15.64 -16.30
CA THR A 250 7.84 15.00 -17.59
C THR A 250 9.32 14.62 -17.76
N SER A 251 10.15 14.74 -16.72
CA SER A 251 11.57 14.36 -16.81
C SER A 251 11.97 13.37 -15.71
N LEU A 252 12.82 12.39 -16.07
CA LEU A 252 13.32 11.38 -15.13
C LEU A 252 14.10 12.00 -13.95
N PRO A 253 14.98 13.01 -14.14
CA PRO A 253 15.65 13.66 -13.01
C PRO A 253 14.66 14.32 -12.03
N ALA A 254 13.67 15.04 -12.53
CA ALA A 254 12.65 15.68 -11.68
C ALA A 254 11.79 14.63 -10.96
N LEU A 255 11.42 13.55 -11.66
CA LEU A 255 10.69 12.44 -11.05
C LEU A 255 11.52 11.81 -9.93
N ARG A 256 12.81 11.50 -10.15
CA ARG A 256 13.69 10.93 -9.11
C ARG A 256 13.77 11.82 -7.87
N ALA A 257 13.96 13.13 -8.05
CA ALA A 257 13.97 14.09 -6.95
C ALA A 257 12.63 14.11 -6.18
N SER A 258 11.51 14.04 -6.91
CA SER A 258 10.17 13.94 -6.32
C SER A 258 10.02 12.65 -5.49
N LEU A 259 10.45 11.49 -6.03
CA LEU A 259 10.38 10.20 -5.33
C LEU A 259 11.23 10.20 -4.04
N GLU A 260 12.38 10.86 -4.03
CA GLU A 260 13.21 11.01 -2.83
C GLU A 260 12.54 11.89 -1.77
N ALA A 261 11.89 12.98 -2.17
CA ALA A 261 11.12 13.83 -1.27
C ALA A 261 9.94 13.05 -0.66
N ILE A 262 9.21 12.29 -1.48
CA ILE A 262 8.09 11.43 -1.05
C ILE A 262 8.57 10.37 -0.06
N ARG A 263 9.72 9.73 -0.32
CA ARG A 263 10.28 8.71 0.57
C ARG A 263 10.66 9.29 1.93
N ARG A 264 11.16 10.53 1.99
CA ARG A 264 11.47 11.23 3.24
C ARG A 264 10.20 11.66 3.99
N ALA A 265 9.19 12.15 3.27
CA ALA A 265 7.96 12.65 3.87
C ALA A 265 6.99 11.53 4.28
N GLY A 266 7.03 10.37 3.62
CA GLY A 266 6.06 9.29 3.82
C GLY A 266 4.69 9.55 3.20
N VAL A 267 4.55 10.63 2.44
CA VAL A 267 3.32 11.07 1.80
C VAL A 267 3.66 11.77 0.48
N CYS A 268 2.79 11.66 -0.51
CA CYS A 268 2.85 12.42 -1.76
C CYS A 268 1.62 13.31 -1.88
N VAL A 269 1.85 14.55 -2.31
CA VAL A 269 0.81 15.48 -2.73
C VAL A 269 1.06 15.79 -4.18
N THR A 270 0.02 15.71 -5.01
CA THR A 270 0.03 16.12 -6.41
C THR A 270 -1.04 17.16 -6.61
N THR A 271 -0.70 18.27 -7.27
CA THR A 271 -1.61 19.37 -7.56
C THR A 271 -1.67 19.55 -9.06
N ASP A 272 -2.85 19.38 -9.65
CA ASP A 272 -3.12 19.60 -11.07
C ASP A 272 -2.24 18.80 -12.03
N GLU A 273 -1.66 17.66 -11.61
CA GLU A 273 -0.67 16.91 -12.42
C GLU A 273 -1.27 15.97 -13.46
N LEU A 274 -2.40 15.32 -13.13
CA LEU A 274 -3.09 14.41 -14.06
C LEU A 274 -4.27 15.10 -14.74
N VAL A 275 -5.01 15.91 -14.00
CA VAL A 275 -6.17 16.67 -14.47
C VAL A 275 -6.10 18.05 -13.83
N SER A 276 -6.21 19.11 -14.63
CA SER A 276 -6.22 20.48 -14.12
C SER A 276 -7.44 20.71 -13.22
N GLY A 277 -7.24 21.34 -12.07
CA GLY A 277 -8.28 21.55 -11.06
C GLY A 277 -8.48 20.34 -10.13
N ALA A 278 -7.62 19.33 -10.17
CA ALA A 278 -7.68 18.17 -9.29
C ALA A 278 -6.36 17.92 -8.54
N SER A 279 -6.49 17.70 -7.24
CA SER A 279 -5.38 17.36 -6.34
C SER A 279 -5.58 15.99 -5.71
N GLY A 280 -4.45 15.34 -5.43
CA GLY A 280 -4.40 14.03 -4.83
C GLY A 280 -3.38 13.95 -3.72
N ILE A 281 -3.68 13.20 -2.66
CA ILE A 281 -2.77 12.97 -1.54
C ILE A 281 -2.73 11.47 -1.25
N ALA A 282 -1.53 10.89 -1.16
CA ALA A 282 -1.37 9.45 -0.99
C ALA A 282 -0.28 9.09 0.01
N ALA A 283 -0.44 7.96 0.69
CA ALA A 283 0.57 7.36 1.56
C ALA A 283 0.70 5.85 1.29
N PRO A 284 1.89 5.26 1.50
CA PRO A 284 2.16 3.87 1.18
C PRO A 284 1.51 2.93 2.18
N VAL A 285 1.00 1.81 1.68
CA VAL A 285 0.53 0.69 2.49
C VAL A 285 1.54 -0.45 2.34
N PHE A 286 2.08 -0.95 3.45
CA PHE A 286 3.12 -1.98 3.45
C PHE A 286 2.58 -3.35 3.85
N ASP A 287 3.17 -4.40 3.28
CA ASP A 287 2.96 -5.78 3.70
C ASP A 287 3.80 -6.14 4.95
N ARG A 288 3.57 -7.35 5.49
CA ARG A 288 4.35 -7.93 6.59
C ARG A 288 5.86 -8.01 6.33
N TYR A 289 6.29 -8.00 5.06
CA TYR A 289 7.71 -8.05 4.67
C TYR A 289 8.33 -6.65 4.52
N GLY A 290 7.55 -5.58 4.73
CA GLY A 290 7.98 -4.21 4.56
C GLY A 290 8.06 -3.76 3.11
N ARG A 291 7.43 -4.48 2.18
CA ARG A 291 7.31 -4.08 0.78
C ARG A 291 6.01 -3.29 0.59
N VAL A 292 6.01 -2.36 -0.36
CA VAL A 292 4.79 -1.61 -0.69
C VAL A 292 3.76 -2.55 -1.33
N ALA A 293 2.64 -2.76 -0.64
CA ALA A 293 1.50 -3.54 -1.11
C ALA A 293 0.54 -2.70 -1.96
N GLY A 294 0.50 -1.38 -1.71
CA GLY A 294 -0.33 -0.44 -2.43
C GLY A 294 -0.21 0.98 -1.88
N ALA A 295 -1.15 1.84 -2.24
CA ALA A 295 -1.27 3.20 -1.74
C ALA A 295 -2.71 3.52 -1.37
N CYS A 296 -2.90 4.11 -0.19
CA CYS A 296 -4.14 4.75 0.21
C CYS A 296 -4.08 6.20 -0.23
N ALA A 297 -5.09 6.68 -0.95
CA ALA A 297 -5.10 8.02 -1.49
C ALA A 297 -6.46 8.68 -1.37
N ILE A 298 -6.47 10.01 -1.33
CA ILE A 298 -7.66 10.83 -1.56
C ILE A 298 -7.49 11.63 -2.84
N GLY A 299 -8.61 11.92 -3.50
CA GLY A 299 -8.68 12.80 -4.66
C GLY A 299 -9.87 13.74 -4.56
N GLY A 300 -9.66 15.00 -4.93
CA GLY A 300 -10.71 16.02 -4.93
C GLY A 300 -10.31 17.27 -5.72
N PRO A 301 -11.23 18.23 -5.91
CA PRO A 301 -10.94 19.51 -6.54
C PRO A 301 -9.84 20.27 -5.79
N THR A 302 -8.94 20.89 -6.55
CA THR A 302 -7.76 21.59 -6.02
C THR A 302 -8.15 22.69 -5.02
N ASP A 303 -9.22 23.44 -5.30
CA ASP A 303 -9.70 24.52 -4.42
C ASP A 303 -10.14 24.03 -3.04
N ARG A 304 -10.58 22.77 -2.92
CA ARG A 304 -11.05 22.18 -1.67
C ARG A 304 -9.94 21.41 -0.94
N VAL A 305 -9.13 20.67 -1.69
CA VAL A 305 -8.02 19.87 -1.15
C VAL A 305 -6.84 20.76 -0.76
N GLY A 306 -6.52 21.77 -1.58
CA GLY A 306 -5.36 22.66 -1.43
C GLY A 306 -5.25 23.29 -0.05
N PRO A 307 -6.26 24.05 0.42
CA PRO A 307 -6.26 24.66 1.75
C PRO A 307 -6.15 23.66 2.92
N ARG A 308 -6.54 22.40 2.69
CA ARG A 308 -6.58 21.32 3.70
C ARG A 308 -5.41 20.34 3.59
N THR A 309 -4.45 20.58 2.70
CA THR A 309 -3.39 19.63 2.31
C THR A 309 -2.69 19.02 3.52
N ARG A 310 -2.26 19.82 4.49
CA ARG A 310 -1.51 19.34 5.66
C ARG A 310 -2.35 18.41 6.56
N THR A 311 -3.59 18.80 6.82
CA THR A 311 -4.52 18.00 7.63
C THR A 311 -4.85 16.70 6.93
N LEU A 312 -5.18 16.77 5.64
CA LEU A 312 -5.51 15.60 4.82
C LEU A 312 -4.30 14.64 4.68
N ALA A 313 -3.09 15.16 4.49
CA ALA A 313 -1.88 14.34 4.47
C ALA A 313 -1.66 13.59 5.78
N THR A 314 -1.97 14.21 6.93
CA THR A 314 -1.88 13.57 8.25
C THR A 314 -2.89 12.43 8.39
N GLU A 315 -4.14 12.66 7.97
CA GLU A 315 -5.22 11.66 7.99
C GLU A 315 -4.93 10.46 7.07
N VAL A 316 -4.45 10.73 5.85
CA VAL A 316 -4.08 9.69 4.88
C VAL A 316 -2.90 8.87 5.38
N ALA A 317 -1.86 9.52 5.90
CA ALA A 317 -0.70 8.83 6.45
C ALA A 317 -1.06 7.99 7.68
N ALA A 318 -1.92 8.49 8.57
CA ALA A 318 -2.41 7.73 9.72
C ALA A 318 -3.20 6.50 9.29
N THR A 319 -4.11 6.68 8.32
CA THR A 319 -4.92 5.57 7.77
C THR A 319 -4.03 4.52 7.11
N ALA A 320 -3.07 4.93 6.28
CA ALA A 320 -2.14 4.01 5.62
C ALA A 320 -1.26 3.22 6.62
N ARG A 321 -0.86 3.83 7.74
CA ARG A 321 -0.18 3.13 8.84
C ARG A 321 -1.06 2.08 9.49
N THR A 322 -2.33 2.41 9.78
CA THR A 322 -3.30 1.45 10.33
C THR A 322 -3.52 0.28 9.36
N LEU A 323 -3.67 0.55 8.06
CA LEU A 323 -3.78 -0.49 7.04
C LEU A 323 -2.55 -1.39 7.02
N SER A 324 -1.35 -0.79 7.02
CA SER A 324 -0.09 -1.55 7.04
C SER A 324 -0.01 -2.44 8.27
N ALA A 325 -0.36 -1.94 9.45
CA ALA A 325 -0.36 -2.71 10.69
C ALA A 325 -1.32 -3.92 10.62
N ARG A 326 -2.51 -3.73 10.03
CA ARG A 326 -3.47 -4.83 9.82
C ARG A 326 -2.96 -5.88 8.82
N LEU A 327 -2.13 -5.49 7.87
CA LEU A 327 -1.43 -6.41 6.95
C LEU A 327 -0.17 -7.05 7.55
N GLY A 328 0.05 -6.86 8.86
CA GLY A 328 1.17 -7.43 9.58
C GLY A 328 2.48 -6.63 9.48
N HIS A 329 2.45 -5.42 8.92
CA HIS A 329 3.62 -4.55 8.91
C HIS A 329 3.95 -4.10 10.34
N ARG A 330 5.18 -4.39 10.78
CA ARG A 330 5.74 -3.83 12.02
C ARG A 330 6.81 -2.83 11.63
N PRO A 331 6.67 -1.53 11.99
CA PRO A 331 7.73 -0.57 11.83
C PRO A 331 8.99 -1.12 12.50
N ARG A 332 10.12 -1.13 11.80
CA ARG A 332 11.40 -1.35 12.48
C ARG A 332 11.66 -0.09 13.29
N ASP A 333 11.50 -0.18 14.61
CA ASP A 333 11.87 0.90 15.52
C ASP A 333 13.27 1.40 15.16
N GLY A 334 13.34 2.65 14.69
CA GLY A 334 14.59 3.31 14.39
C GLY A 334 15.41 3.42 15.67
N LYS A 335 16.50 2.67 15.77
CA LYS A 335 17.49 2.91 16.81
C LYS A 335 18.18 4.24 16.57
N GLU A 336 17.85 5.19 17.43
CA GLU A 336 18.79 6.00 18.22
C GLU A 336 20.08 6.38 17.49
N ALA A 337 20.07 7.56 16.88
CA ALA A 337 21.26 8.39 16.75
C ALA A 337 21.69 8.87 18.16
N GLY A 338 22.21 7.94 18.97
CA GLY A 338 22.83 8.24 20.25
C GLY A 338 24.27 8.70 20.02
N THR A 339 24.46 10.01 20.14
CA THR A 339 25.60 10.64 20.84
C THR A 339 26.69 9.66 21.29
N ARG A 340 27.78 9.60 20.52
CA ARG A 340 29.09 9.29 21.08
C ARG A 340 29.83 10.62 21.29
N THR A 341 29.57 11.19 22.45
CA THR A 341 30.47 12.16 23.07
C THR A 341 31.55 11.39 23.83
N ALA A 342 32.78 11.88 23.72
CA ALA A 342 33.91 11.72 24.63
C ALA A 342 34.70 10.39 24.59
N PRO A 343 35.98 10.39 25.05
CA PRO A 343 36.73 11.51 25.65
C PRO A 343 37.69 12.24 24.70
#